data_AF-A0A962VQG8-F1
#
_entry.id   AF-A0A962VQG8-F1
#
_cell.length_a   1.000
_cell.length_b   1.000
_cell.length_c   1.000
_cell.angle_alpha   90.00
_cell.angle_beta   90.00
_cell.angle_gamma   90.00
#
_symmetry.space_group_name_H-M   'P 1'
#
loop_
_entity.id
_entity.type
_entity.pdbx_description
1 polymer ?
#
loop_
_entity_poly.entity_id
_entity_poly.type
_entity_poly.pdbx_seq_one_letter_code
_entity_poly.pdbx_strand_id
1 'polypeptide(L)'
;LFERAAKRIVEMARQHYVDGDDSILPRSIATKEAFENAMALDIAMGGPTNTILHILGVAHEAKVDFTMADMDRLSRRVPNLCKVAPATEKYHVEDVHRAGGIFTILGELDRAGLIHRDVPTVHAKTLGEALDEHDIRRPTASPAARDYALAAPGGVRTTIAFSQDKYFDATDDDAAKGCIRSAEHAYSKEG
;
A
#
# COMPACT_ATOMS: atom_id res chain seq x y z
N LEU A 1 -7.26 15.42 0.26
CA LEU A 1 -7.38 13.96 0.50
C LEU A 1 -8.69 13.61 1.20
N PHE A 2 -8.93 14.07 2.43
CA PHE A 2 -10.11 13.69 3.23
C PHE A 2 -11.46 13.95 2.55
N GLU A 3 -11.63 15.11 1.90
CA GLU A 3 -12.86 15.39 1.14
C GLU A 3 -13.09 14.40 -0.01
N ARG A 4 -12.02 13.92 -0.66
CA ARG A 4 -12.11 12.92 -1.73
C ARG A 4 -12.58 11.58 -1.19
N ALA A 5 -12.04 11.15 -0.04
CA ALA A 5 -12.50 9.94 0.64
C ALA A 5 -13.96 10.04 1.10
N ALA A 6 -14.36 11.19 1.65
CA ALA A 6 -15.73 11.45 2.07
C ALA A 6 -16.71 11.44 0.89
N LYS A 7 -16.34 12.03 -0.26
CA LYS A 7 -17.13 11.94 -1.49
C LYS A 7 -17.21 10.48 -1.97
N ARG A 8 -16.08 9.77 -1.97
CA ARG A 8 -16.02 8.40 -2.49
C ARG A 8 -16.91 7.44 -1.71
N ILE A 9 -16.94 7.51 -0.38
CA ILE A 9 -17.81 6.62 0.41
C ILE A 9 -19.31 6.88 0.14
N VAL A 10 -19.70 8.15 -0.08
CA VAL A 10 -21.07 8.51 -0.47
C VAL A 10 -21.40 7.99 -1.86
N GLU A 11 -20.46 8.09 -2.80
CA GLU A 11 -20.61 7.52 -4.14
C GLU A 11 -20.78 6.00 -4.10
N MET A 12 -19.95 5.29 -3.32
CA MET A 12 -20.07 3.83 -3.15
C MET A 12 -21.42 3.43 -2.55
N ALA A 13 -21.92 4.19 -1.56
CA ALA A 13 -23.24 3.94 -1.00
C ALA A 13 -24.34 4.11 -2.06
N ARG A 14 -24.25 5.13 -2.90
CA ARG A 14 -25.19 5.32 -4.02
C ARG A 14 -25.08 4.19 -5.05
N GLN A 15 -23.86 3.77 -5.41
CA GLN A 15 -23.62 2.68 -6.36
C GLN A 15 -24.36 1.40 -5.92
N HIS A 16 -24.25 1.02 -4.64
CA HIS A 16 -24.97 -0.14 -4.12
C HIS A 16 -26.48 0.09 -4.01
N TYR A 17 -26.92 1.14 -3.29
CA TYR A 17 -28.34 1.30 -2.94
C TYR A 17 -29.23 1.82 -4.07
N VAL A 18 -28.67 2.52 -5.06
CA VAL A 18 -29.42 3.12 -6.17
C VAL A 18 -29.15 2.39 -7.47
N ASP A 19 -27.89 2.14 -7.77
CA ASP A 19 -27.49 1.57 -9.07
C ASP A 19 -27.43 0.03 -9.03
N GLY A 20 -27.54 -0.59 -7.84
CA GLY A 20 -27.52 -2.04 -7.65
C GLY A 20 -26.14 -2.67 -7.85
N ASP A 21 -25.07 -1.88 -7.73
CA ASP A 21 -23.70 -2.35 -7.91
C ASP A 21 -23.13 -2.89 -6.59
N ASP A 22 -23.16 -4.22 -6.44
CA ASP A 22 -22.60 -4.91 -5.28
C ASP A 22 -21.07 -5.09 -5.36
N SER A 23 -20.42 -4.72 -6.47
CA SER A 23 -18.96 -4.90 -6.64
C SER A 23 -18.14 -4.04 -5.68
N ILE A 24 -18.74 -2.97 -5.13
CA ILE A 24 -18.08 -2.05 -4.19
C ILE A 24 -18.20 -2.48 -2.72
N LEU A 25 -18.95 -3.56 -2.43
CA LEU A 25 -19.14 -4.00 -1.06
C LEU A 25 -17.84 -4.55 -0.47
N PRO A 26 -17.63 -4.43 0.86
CA PRO A 26 -16.40 -4.90 1.49
C PRO A 26 -16.03 -6.36 1.16
N ARG A 27 -17.01 -7.27 1.09
CA ARG A 27 -16.78 -8.69 0.75
C ARG A 27 -16.52 -8.93 -0.74
N SER A 28 -16.94 -8.02 -1.61
CA SER A 28 -16.61 -8.07 -3.04
C SER A 28 -15.16 -7.64 -3.29
N ILE A 29 -14.62 -6.79 -2.43
CA ILE A 29 -13.23 -6.32 -2.48
C ILE A 29 -12.28 -7.27 -1.71
N ALA A 30 -12.70 -7.75 -0.54
CA ALA A 30 -11.90 -8.62 0.32
C ALA A 30 -11.95 -10.08 -0.19
N THR A 31 -11.29 -10.36 -1.31
CA THR A 31 -11.12 -11.72 -1.85
C THR A 31 -9.83 -12.38 -1.34
N LYS A 32 -9.65 -13.69 -1.60
CA LYS A 32 -8.41 -14.42 -1.29
C LYS A 32 -7.17 -13.70 -1.85
N GLU A 33 -7.24 -13.27 -3.10
CA GLU A 33 -6.17 -12.55 -3.80
C GLU A 33 -5.87 -11.20 -3.15
N ALA A 34 -6.89 -10.49 -2.66
CA ALA A 34 -6.70 -9.24 -1.91
C ALA A 34 -5.99 -9.49 -0.57
N PHE A 35 -6.30 -10.59 0.13
CA PHE A 35 -5.58 -10.99 1.34
C PHE A 35 -4.14 -11.44 1.05
N GLU A 36 -3.91 -12.14 -0.07
CA GLU A 36 -2.56 -12.49 -0.51
C GLU A 36 -1.72 -11.25 -0.82
N ASN A 37 -2.29 -10.23 -1.48
CA ASN A 37 -1.65 -8.93 -1.70
C ASN A 37 -1.35 -8.20 -0.39
N ALA A 38 -2.31 -8.18 0.55
CA ALA A 38 -2.14 -7.54 1.85
C ALA A 38 -1.01 -8.21 2.66
N MET A 39 -0.95 -9.54 2.65
CA MET A 39 0.11 -10.29 3.32
C MET A 39 1.47 -10.07 2.63
N ALA A 40 1.51 -10.04 1.29
CA ALA A 40 2.75 -9.74 0.56
C ALA A 40 3.30 -8.36 0.91
N LEU A 41 2.43 -7.34 1.04
CA LEU A 41 2.84 -6.02 1.51
C LEU A 41 3.40 -6.08 2.94
N ASP A 42 2.72 -6.75 3.87
CA ASP A 42 3.16 -6.86 5.26
C ASP A 42 4.54 -7.54 5.37
N ILE A 43 4.75 -8.63 4.64
CA ILE A 43 6.05 -9.33 4.56
C ILE A 43 7.14 -8.40 3.99
N ALA A 44 6.83 -7.71 2.89
CA ALA A 44 7.78 -6.80 2.24
C ALA A 44 8.23 -5.65 3.13
N MET A 45 7.37 -5.26 4.07
CA MET A 45 7.65 -4.23 5.08
C MET A 45 8.30 -4.77 6.36
N GLY A 46 8.34 -6.09 6.56
CA GLY A 46 8.74 -6.69 7.83
C GLY A 46 7.74 -6.36 8.94
N GLY A 47 6.46 -6.46 8.64
CA GLY A 47 5.35 -6.10 9.52
C GLY A 47 5.36 -6.83 10.86
N PRO A 48 4.65 -6.30 11.86
CA PRO A 48 4.60 -6.90 13.19
C PRO A 48 3.87 -8.25 13.15
N THR A 49 4.28 -9.18 14.00
CA THR A 49 3.62 -10.49 14.12
C THR A 49 2.13 -10.40 14.46
N ASN A 50 1.67 -9.30 15.07
CA ASN A 50 0.25 -9.04 15.31
C ASN A 50 -0.57 -8.88 14.03
N THR A 51 0.03 -8.46 12.91
CA THR A 51 -0.69 -8.38 11.62
C THR A 51 -1.25 -9.75 11.22
N ILE A 52 -0.58 -10.84 11.61
CA ILE A 52 -1.05 -12.21 11.37
C ILE A 52 -2.45 -12.42 11.96
N LEU A 53 -2.64 -12.06 13.22
CA LEU A 53 -3.91 -12.22 13.92
C LEU A 53 -5.01 -11.35 13.27
N HIS A 54 -4.67 -10.12 12.88
CA HIS A 54 -5.62 -9.21 12.26
C HIS A 54 -6.03 -9.66 10.86
N ILE A 55 -5.08 -10.07 10.01
CA ILE A 55 -5.37 -10.58 8.66
C ILE A 55 -6.29 -11.81 8.74
N LEU A 56 -5.98 -12.78 9.61
CA LEU A 56 -6.82 -13.97 9.79
C LEU A 56 -8.21 -13.61 10.33
N GLY A 57 -8.30 -12.69 11.29
CA GLY A 57 -9.56 -12.22 11.83
C GLY A 57 -10.44 -11.53 10.77
N VAL A 58 -9.85 -10.66 9.95
CA VAL A 58 -10.58 -9.98 8.87
C VAL A 58 -10.98 -10.96 7.77
N ALA A 59 -10.12 -11.93 7.42
CA ALA A 59 -10.47 -12.99 6.47
C ALA A 59 -11.64 -13.84 6.96
N HIS A 60 -11.67 -14.18 8.25
CA HIS A 60 -12.80 -14.89 8.86
C HIS A 60 -14.12 -14.12 8.73
N GLU A 61 -14.13 -12.82 9.06
CA GLU A 61 -15.32 -11.96 8.93
C GLU A 61 -15.75 -11.74 7.47
N ALA A 62 -14.77 -11.69 6.56
CA ALA A 62 -14.99 -11.64 5.12
C ALA A 62 -15.49 -12.97 4.55
N LYS A 63 -15.41 -14.08 5.31
CA LYS A 63 -15.70 -15.45 4.89
C LYS A 63 -14.78 -15.92 3.75
N VAL A 64 -13.53 -15.49 3.79
CA VAL A 64 -12.49 -15.94 2.86
C VAL A 64 -11.68 -17.04 3.52
N ASP A 65 -11.48 -18.14 2.79
CA ASP A 65 -10.60 -19.23 3.19
C ASP A 65 -9.14 -18.78 3.06
N PHE A 66 -8.61 -18.03 4.03
CA PHE A 66 -7.21 -17.61 4.09
C PHE A 66 -6.59 -18.11 5.39
N THR A 67 -5.50 -18.85 5.28
CA THR A 67 -4.95 -19.66 6.38
C THR A 67 -3.49 -19.34 6.67
N MET A 68 -2.99 -19.79 7.82
CA MET A 68 -1.55 -19.74 8.15
C MET A 68 -0.67 -20.42 7.08
N ALA A 69 -1.18 -21.44 6.39
CA ALA A 69 -0.43 -22.10 5.32
C ALA A 69 -0.25 -21.20 4.09
N ASP A 70 -1.24 -20.35 3.77
CA ASP A 70 -1.09 -19.34 2.72
C ASP A 70 -0.03 -18.30 3.08
N MET A 71 0.03 -17.92 4.36
CA MET A 71 1.01 -16.95 4.87
C MET A 71 2.44 -17.51 4.83
N ASP A 72 2.66 -18.76 5.26
CA ASP A 72 3.96 -19.44 5.15
C ASP A 72 4.39 -19.61 3.68
N ARG A 73 3.45 -19.92 2.79
CA ARG A 73 3.73 -20.00 1.34
C ARG A 73 4.21 -18.65 0.79
N LEU A 74 3.61 -17.54 1.24
CA LEU A 74 3.97 -16.19 0.81
C LEU A 74 5.31 -15.74 1.41
N SER A 75 5.58 -15.97 2.69
CA SER A 75 6.83 -15.53 3.34
C SER A 75 8.09 -16.11 2.66
N ARG A 76 8.01 -17.35 2.18
CA ARG A 76 9.09 -18.02 1.43
C ARG A 76 9.38 -17.42 0.05
N ARG A 77 8.52 -16.53 -0.47
CA ARG A 77 8.61 -16.00 -1.84
C ARG A 77 8.67 -14.48 -1.91
N VAL A 78 8.13 -13.81 -0.89
CA VAL A 78 8.04 -12.35 -0.87
C VAL A 78 9.31 -11.79 -0.22
N PRO A 79 10.08 -10.95 -0.93
CA PRO A 79 11.30 -10.36 -0.40
C PRO A 79 10.99 -9.23 0.59
N ASN A 80 11.89 -9.01 1.56
CA ASN A 80 11.82 -7.84 2.44
C ASN A 80 12.43 -6.62 1.73
N LEU A 81 11.56 -5.72 1.23
CA LEU A 81 11.93 -4.57 0.39
C LEU A 81 12.25 -3.31 1.18
N CYS A 82 11.65 -3.13 2.35
CA CYS A 82 11.95 -2.02 3.25
C CYS A 82 12.04 -2.49 4.70
N LYS A 83 12.87 -1.81 5.48
CA LYS A 83 12.92 -1.94 6.94
C LYS A 83 12.55 -0.59 7.54
N VAL A 84 11.59 -0.61 8.46
CA VAL A 84 11.10 0.59 9.15
C VAL A 84 11.26 0.36 10.65
N ALA A 85 11.43 1.44 11.42
CA ALA A 85 11.43 1.36 12.87
C ALA A 85 10.24 0.52 13.39
N PRO A 86 10.46 -0.43 14.31
CA PRO A 86 11.68 -0.63 15.11
C PRO A 86 12.74 -1.57 14.50
N ALA A 87 12.53 -2.15 13.31
CA ALA A 87 13.46 -3.10 12.70
C ALA A 87 14.78 -2.45 12.21
N THR A 88 14.80 -1.12 12.11
CA THR A 88 15.98 -0.31 11.82
C THR A 88 15.84 1.04 12.52
N GLU A 89 16.96 1.67 12.87
CA GLU A 89 17.01 3.06 13.35
C GLU A 89 17.08 4.06 12.19
N LYS A 90 17.28 3.60 10.94
CA LYS A 90 17.56 4.46 9.79
C LYS A 90 16.30 5.08 9.18
N TYR A 91 15.18 4.35 9.18
CA TYR A 91 13.99 4.72 8.43
C TYR A 91 12.73 4.63 9.28
N HIS A 92 11.86 5.62 9.14
CA HIS A 92 10.54 5.73 9.76
C HIS A 92 9.45 5.78 8.66
N VAL A 93 8.17 5.81 9.07
CA VAL A 93 7.05 5.76 8.10
C VAL A 93 7.03 6.99 7.19
N GLU A 94 7.48 8.14 7.67
CA GLU A 94 7.68 9.35 6.87
C GLU A 94 8.76 9.18 5.78
N ASP A 95 9.79 8.37 6.03
CA ASP A 95 10.82 8.06 5.03
C ASP A 95 10.25 7.13 3.95
N VAL A 96 9.40 6.18 4.35
CA VAL A 96 8.64 5.35 3.40
C VAL A 96 7.75 6.24 2.53
N HIS A 97 7.06 7.21 3.12
CA HIS A 97 6.25 8.17 2.37
C HIS A 97 7.09 8.96 1.36
N ARG A 98 8.24 9.49 1.80
CA ARG A 98 9.19 10.21 0.94
C ARG A 98 9.75 9.34 -0.19
N ALA A 99 9.85 8.04 0.02
CA ALA A 99 10.25 7.06 -1.00
C ALA A 99 9.12 6.66 -1.97
N GLY A 100 7.97 7.34 -1.91
CA GLY A 100 6.80 7.05 -2.75
C GLY A 100 5.74 6.16 -2.10
N GLY A 101 5.90 5.84 -0.82
CA GLY A 101 4.89 5.23 0.03
C GLY A 101 4.54 3.78 -0.34
N ILE A 102 3.38 3.35 0.14
CA ILE A 102 2.86 1.98 -0.02
C ILE A 102 2.75 1.57 -1.49
N PHE A 103 2.34 2.48 -2.39
CA PHE A 103 2.23 2.18 -3.81
C PHE A 103 3.56 1.85 -4.47
N THR A 104 4.67 2.42 -3.98
CA THR A 104 6.01 2.07 -4.49
C THR A 104 6.43 0.68 -4.03
N ILE A 105 6.11 0.29 -2.79
CA ILE A 105 6.36 -1.09 -2.30
C ILE A 105 5.53 -2.10 -3.11
N LEU A 106 4.24 -1.85 -3.25
CA LEU A 106 3.35 -2.69 -4.07
C LEU A 106 3.81 -2.72 -5.53
N GLY A 107 4.31 -1.61 -6.05
CA GLY A 107 4.85 -1.51 -7.41
C GLY A 107 6.07 -2.41 -7.63
N GLU A 108 6.98 -2.47 -6.66
CA GLU A 108 8.12 -3.40 -6.70
C GLU A 108 7.69 -4.86 -6.59
N LEU A 109 6.70 -5.17 -5.75
CA LEU A 109 6.13 -6.51 -5.66
C LEU A 109 5.44 -6.91 -6.99
N ASP A 110 4.77 -5.98 -7.66
CA ASP A 110 4.18 -6.20 -8.98
C ASP A 110 5.25 -6.47 -10.05
N ARG A 111 6.36 -5.69 -10.06
CA ARG A 111 7.51 -5.97 -10.94
C ARG A 111 8.12 -7.35 -10.71
N ALA A 112 8.03 -7.86 -9.48
CA ALA A 112 8.47 -9.21 -9.12
C ALA A 112 7.42 -10.30 -9.39
N GLY A 113 6.24 -9.96 -9.90
CA GLY A 113 5.15 -10.91 -10.17
C GLY A 113 4.49 -11.46 -8.90
N LEU A 114 4.49 -10.69 -7.81
CA LEU A 114 3.96 -11.07 -6.49
C LEU A 114 2.64 -10.37 -6.13
N ILE A 115 2.03 -9.66 -7.07
CA ILE A 115 0.77 -8.95 -6.88
C ILE A 115 -0.30 -9.48 -7.83
N HIS A 116 -1.48 -9.74 -7.28
CA HIS A 116 -2.71 -9.95 -8.04
C HIS A 116 -3.26 -8.59 -8.49
N ARG A 117 -3.02 -8.24 -9.76
CA ARG A 117 -3.35 -6.91 -10.29
C ARG A 117 -4.86 -6.67 -10.45
N ASP A 118 -5.62 -7.71 -10.77
CA ASP A 118 -7.02 -7.58 -11.18
C ASP A 118 -8.01 -7.40 -10.02
N VAL A 119 -7.53 -7.43 -8.77
CA VAL A 119 -8.39 -7.24 -7.60
C VAL A 119 -8.96 -5.81 -7.56
N PRO A 120 -10.26 -5.62 -7.26
CA PRO A 120 -10.84 -4.30 -7.17
C PRO A 120 -10.37 -3.56 -5.92
N THR A 121 -10.43 -2.24 -5.95
CA THR A 121 -10.17 -1.39 -4.79
C THR A 121 -11.30 -0.40 -4.58
N VAL A 122 -11.30 0.29 -3.44
CA VAL A 122 -12.32 1.33 -3.16
C VAL A 122 -12.23 2.54 -4.10
N HIS A 123 -11.09 2.79 -4.74
CA HIS A 123 -10.82 4.03 -5.49
C HIS A 123 -10.45 3.83 -6.96
N ALA A 124 -10.10 2.61 -7.35
CA ALA A 124 -9.75 2.22 -8.72
C ALA A 124 -10.37 0.86 -9.04
N LYS A 125 -10.64 0.61 -10.32
CA LYS A 125 -11.30 -0.63 -10.77
C LYS A 125 -10.44 -1.86 -10.50
N THR A 126 -9.12 -1.73 -10.61
CA THR A 126 -8.15 -2.77 -10.28
C THR A 126 -6.96 -2.20 -9.50
N LEU A 127 -6.28 -3.04 -8.73
CA LEU A 127 -5.03 -2.66 -8.08
C LEU A 127 -3.95 -2.34 -9.11
N GLY A 128 -3.94 -3.03 -10.26
CA GLY A 128 -3.04 -2.74 -11.37
C GLY A 128 -3.18 -1.30 -11.89
N GLU A 129 -4.41 -0.83 -12.10
CA GLU A 129 -4.67 0.57 -12.48
C GLU A 129 -4.21 1.54 -11.39
N ALA A 130 -4.48 1.24 -10.12
CA ALA A 130 -4.03 2.07 -9.01
C ALA A 130 -2.49 2.16 -8.96
N LEU A 131 -1.78 1.06 -9.23
CA LEU A 131 -0.32 1.05 -9.30
C LEU A 131 0.18 1.90 -10.46
N ASP A 132 -0.42 1.75 -11.65
CA ASP A 132 -0.04 2.52 -12.83
C ASP A 132 -0.19 4.04 -12.59
N GLU A 133 -1.16 4.47 -11.79
CA GLU A 133 -1.37 5.90 -11.44
C GLU A 133 -0.53 6.39 -10.26
N HIS A 134 -0.25 5.55 -9.25
CA HIS A 134 0.27 6.00 -7.95
C HIS A 134 1.70 5.56 -7.62
N ASP A 135 2.24 4.53 -8.26
CA ASP A 135 3.64 4.13 -8.07
C ASP A 135 4.57 5.12 -8.80
N ILE A 136 5.28 5.96 -8.04
CA ILE A 136 6.11 7.05 -8.58
C ILE A 136 7.27 6.56 -9.46
N ARG A 137 7.63 5.27 -9.38
CA ARG A 137 8.65 4.66 -10.25
C ARG A 137 8.12 4.27 -11.62
N ARG A 138 6.80 4.35 -11.84
CA ARG A 138 6.21 4.13 -13.17
C ARG A 138 6.25 5.41 -13.99
N PRO A 139 6.45 5.28 -15.31
CA PRO A 139 6.33 6.42 -16.22
C PRO A 139 4.90 6.98 -16.22
N THR A 140 3.89 6.12 -16.02
CA THR A 140 2.46 6.46 -16.00
C THR A 140 2.00 7.17 -14.73
N ALA A 141 2.86 7.28 -13.70
CA ALA A 141 2.47 7.89 -12.44
C ALA A 141 1.93 9.31 -12.64
N SER A 142 0.82 9.61 -11.98
CA SER A 142 0.20 10.93 -12.06
C SER A 142 1.12 12.01 -11.45
N PRO A 143 1.03 13.27 -11.91
CA PRO A 143 1.74 14.37 -11.26
C PRO A 143 1.41 14.48 -9.77
N ALA A 144 0.13 14.28 -9.41
CA ALA A 144 -0.31 14.31 -8.02
C ALA A 144 0.36 13.23 -7.14
N ALA A 145 0.58 12.02 -7.66
CA ALA A 145 1.29 10.97 -6.92
C ALA A 145 2.74 11.37 -6.63
N ARG A 146 3.42 11.98 -7.60
CA ARG A 146 4.80 12.50 -7.42
C ARG A 146 4.82 13.65 -6.42
N ASP A 147 3.87 14.58 -6.49
CA ASP A 147 3.75 15.69 -5.56
C ASP A 147 3.48 15.22 -4.12
N TYR A 148 2.65 14.19 -3.95
CA TYR A 148 2.37 13.62 -2.62
C TYR A 148 3.61 12.98 -1.99
N ALA A 149 4.43 12.28 -2.77
CA ALA A 149 5.67 11.70 -2.25
C ALA A 149 6.68 12.76 -1.76
N LEU A 150 6.54 14.01 -2.17
CA LEU A 150 7.38 15.11 -1.70
C LEU A 150 6.89 15.72 -0.38
N ALA A 151 5.71 15.37 0.14
CA ALA A 151 5.18 16.02 1.34
C ALA A 151 6.14 15.88 2.54
N ALA A 152 6.45 17.00 3.18
CA ALA A 152 7.42 17.10 4.26
C ALA A 152 6.77 17.56 5.57
N PRO A 153 7.37 17.25 6.73
CA PRO A 153 6.92 17.77 8.01
C PRO A 153 6.83 19.30 8.03
N GLY A 154 5.75 19.82 8.61
CA GLY A 154 5.54 21.27 8.71
C GLY A 154 6.58 22.03 9.52
N GLY A 155 7.06 21.42 10.60
CA GLY A 155 8.05 22.01 11.51
C GLY A 155 7.57 23.28 12.26
N VAL A 156 6.31 23.69 12.08
CA VAL A 156 5.73 24.89 12.68
C VAL A 156 4.42 24.58 13.39
N ARG A 157 4.19 25.25 14.52
CA ARG A 157 2.92 25.12 15.26
C ARG A 157 1.80 25.76 14.44
N THR A 158 0.70 25.03 14.24
CA THR A 158 -0.53 25.55 13.64
C THR A 158 -1.75 25.10 14.43
N THR A 159 -2.79 25.95 14.44
CA THR A 159 -4.13 25.65 14.99
C THR A 159 -5.19 25.55 13.89
N ILE A 160 -4.81 25.78 12.63
CA ILE A 160 -5.70 25.75 11.47
C ILE A 160 -5.49 24.42 10.76
N ALA A 161 -6.56 23.63 10.61
CA ALA A 161 -6.49 22.35 9.91
C ALA A 161 -6.01 22.53 8.45
N PHE A 162 -5.16 21.62 7.98
CA PHE A 162 -4.67 21.56 6.59
C PHE A 162 -3.94 22.82 6.10
N SER A 163 -3.33 23.59 7.00
CA SER A 163 -2.67 24.88 6.69
C SER A 163 -1.17 24.76 6.34
N GLN A 164 -0.67 23.54 6.12
CA GLN A 164 0.74 23.28 5.88
C GLN A 164 0.97 22.68 4.49
N ASP A 165 2.04 23.14 3.85
CA ASP A 165 2.39 22.89 2.45
C ASP A 165 3.92 22.78 2.25
N LYS A 166 4.62 22.14 3.20
CA LYS A 166 6.07 21.87 3.06
C LYS A 166 6.29 20.64 2.19
N TYR A 167 7.32 20.74 1.36
CA TYR A 167 7.78 19.68 0.49
C TYR A 167 9.28 19.50 0.66
N PHE A 168 9.75 18.27 0.50
CA PHE A 168 11.17 17.98 0.28
C PHE A 168 11.57 18.42 -1.12
N ASP A 169 12.86 18.69 -1.33
CA ASP A 169 13.38 19.02 -2.67
C ASP A 169 13.35 17.82 -3.62
N ALA A 170 13.42 16.60 -3.07
CA ALA A 170 13.40 15.35 -3.83
C ALA A 170 12.90 14.16 -2.99
N THR A 171 12.28 13.20 -3.68
CA THR A 171 11.91 11.87 -3.14
C THR A 171 13.15 11.00 -2.91
N ASP A 172 13.00 9.92 -2.15
CA ASP A 172 14.00 8.84 -2.08
C ASP A 172 13.68 7.76 -3.12
N ASP A 173 14.27 7.86 -4.31
CA ASP A 173 14.06 6.94 -5.43
C ASP A 173 15.19 5.92 -5.62
N ASP A 174 16.14 5.83 -4.68
CA ASP A 174 17.26 4.88 -4.75
C ASP A 174 16.78 3.44 -4.46
N ALA A 175 16.51 2.70 -5.53
CA ALA A 175 16.05 1.31 -5.47
C ALA A 175 17.10 0.30 -4.95
N ALA A 176 18.35 0.71 -4.70
CA ALA A 176 19.40 -0.16 -4.19
C ALA A 176 19.72 0.07 -2.71
N LYS A 177 19.75 1.33 -2.28
CA LYS A 177 20.19 1.72 -0.92
C LYS A 177 19.21 2.62 -0.17
N GLY A 178 18.16 3.08 -0.84
CA GLY A 178 17.08 3.88 -0.28
C GLY A 178 16.19 3.10 0.68
N CYS A 179 15.12 3.77 1.13
CA CYS A 179 14.14 3.25 2.08
C CYS A 179 13.36 2.07 1.51
N ILE A 180 12.89 2.18 0.27
CA ILE A 180 12.21 1.11 -0.48
C ILE A 180 13.17 0.59 -1.55
N ARG A 181 13.53 -0.69 -1.49
CA ARG A 181 14.45 -1.30 -2.46
C ARG A 181 13.71 -2.12 -3.50
N SER A 182 14.37 -2.32 -4.63
CA SER A 182 13.95 -3.31 -5.64
C SER A 182 14.11 -4.73 -5.09
N ALA A 183 13.41 -5.68 -5.71
CA ALA A 183 13.54 -7.10 -5.36
C ALA A 183 14.99 -7.62 -5.51
N GLU A 184 15.77 -7.08 -6.45
CA GLU A 184 17.19 -7.43 -6.64
C GLU A 184 18.06 -7.02 -5.44
N HIS A 185 17.76 -5.86 -4.85
CA HIS A 185 18.51 -5.27 -3.74
C HIS A 185 17.81 -5.42 -2.38
N ALA A 186 16.81 -6.30 -2.30
CA ALA A 186 16.06 -6.57 -1.10
C ALA A 186 16.98 -6.90 0.09
N TYR A 187 16.53 -6.56 1.30
CA TYR A 187 17.28 -6.89 2.52
C TYR A 187 17.35 -8.40 2.77
N SER A 188 16.32 -9.12 2.33
CA SER A 188 16.25 -10.57 2.30
C SER A 188 15.40 -11.01 1.12
N LYS A 189 15.74 -12.16 0.52
CA LYS A 189 14.99 -12.75 -0.59
C LYS A 189 13.74 -13.51 -0.14
N GLU A 190 13.67 -13.83 1.14
CA GLU A 190 12.54 -14.43 1.83
C GLU A 190 12.22 -13.55 3.05
N GLY A 191 10.95 -13.43 3.40
CA GLY A 191 10.48 -12.56 4.47
C GLY A 191 10.19 -13.26 5.79
#